data_AF-A0A397ZNY9-F1
#
_entry.id   AF-A0A397ZNY9-F1
#
_cell.length_a   1.000
_cell.length_b   1.000
_cell.length_c   1.000
_cell.angle_alpha   90.00
_cell.angle_beta   90.00
_cell.angle_gamma   90.00
#
_symmetry.space_group_name_H-M   'P 1'
#
loop_
_entity.id
_entity.type
_entity.pdbx_description
1 polymer ?
#
loop_
_entity_poly.entity_id
_entity_poly.type
_entity_poly.pdbx_seq_one_letter_code
_entity_poly.pdbx_strand_id
1 'polypeptide(L)' 'MIIPDSAQNIDSCENWLGRRMMSAWRVGGIVHALEGWEEHECGLDVPMVSPHGVWEAALRHGFQPLVLPSLETNNSL' A
#
# COMPACT_ATOMS: atom_id res chain seq x y z
N MET A 1 4.13 1.78 0.18
CA MET A 1 3.63 1.99 -1.19
C MET A 1 3.75 3.45 -1.54
N ILE A 2 4.11 3.73 -2.79
CA ILE A 2 4.10 5.06 -3.39
C ILE A 2 2.63 5.46 -3.61
N ILE A 3 2.32 6.71 -3.32
CA ILE A 3 0.97 7.24 -3.32
C ILE A 3 0.68 7.95 -4.65
N PRO A 4 -0.48 7.70 -5.29
CA PRO A 4 -0.83 8.33 -6.57
C PRO A 4 -0.96 9.86 -6.44
N ASP A 5 -0.57 10.59 -7.48
CA ASP A 5 -0.60 12.08 -7.51
C ASP A 5 -2.00 12.67 -7.33
N SER A 6 -3.04 11.88 -7.61
CA SER A 6 -4.43 12.25 -7.31
C SER A 6 -4.71 12.41 -5.82
N ALA A 7 -3.96 11.73 -4.94
CA ALA A 7 -4.12 11.84 -3.49
C ALA A 7 -3.41 13.09 -2.96
N GLN A 8 -4.23 14.02 -2.45
CA GLN A 8 -3.83 15.30 -1.88
C GLN A 8 -3.79 15.25 -0.35
N ASN A 9 -3.09 16.21 0.27
CA ASN A 9 -2.98 16.34 1.72
C ASN A 9 -2.38 15.09 2.39
N ILE A 10 -1.47 14.41 1.70
CA ILE A 10 -0.69 13.31 2.25
C ILE A 10 0.74 13.80 2.52
N ASP A 11 1.01 14.06 3.79
CA ASP A 11 2.37 14.28 4.29
C ASP A 11 3.10 12.95 4.50
N SER A 12 4.19 12.94 5.26
CA SER A 12 4.83 11.70 5.71
C SER A 12 3.91 10.98 6.70
N CYS A 13 3.13 10.00 6.23
CA CYS A 13 2.27 9.17 7.10
C CYS A 13 3.08 8.37 8.14
N GLU A 14 4.37 8.18 7.89
CA GLU A 14 5.31 7.55 8.79
C GLU A 14 6.65 8.32 8.73
N ASN A 15 7.20 8.71 9.89
CA ASN A 15 8.33 9.66 9.97
C ASN A 15 9.64 9.13 9.36
N TRP A 16 9.72 7.82 9.10
CA TRP A 16 10.85 7.14 8.44
C TRP A 16 10.62 6.87 6.95
N LEU A 17 9.41 7.12 6.44
CA LEU A 17 9.12 7.00 5.02
C LEU A 17 9.35 8.32 4.30
N GLY A 18 9.76 8.23 3.04
CA GLY A 18 9.88 9.38 2.16
C GLY A 18 8.54 10.10 1.98
N ARG A 19 8.59 11.30 1.41
CA ARG A 19 7.37 12.04 1.05
C ARG A 19 6.53 11.20 0.08
N ARG A 20 5.20 11.27 0.23
CA ARG A 20 4.24 10.55 -0.62
C ARG A 20 4.42 9.03 -0.61
N MET A 21 4.81 8.48 0.55
CA MET A 21 4.88 7.06 0.82
C MET A 21 4.07 6.73 2.06
N MET A 22 3.48 5.54 2.07
CA MET A 22 2.64 5.05 3.16
C MET A 22 2.85 3.54 3.38
N SER A 23 2.69 3.04 4.60
CA SER A 23 2.70 1.58 4.85
C SER A 23 1.61 0.84 4.08
N ALA A 24 1.87 -0.42 3.72
CA ALA A 24 0.91 -1.25 2.98
C ALA A 24 -0.40 -1.45 3.76
N TRP A 25 -0.32 -1.59 5.08
CA TRP A 25 -1.51 -1.71 5.94
C TRP A 25 -2.41 -0.47 5.82
N ARG A 26 -1.83 0.74 5.90
CA ARG A 26 -2.63 1.96 5.81
C ARG A 26 -3.23 2.16 4.43
N VAL A 27 -2.52 1.78 3.37
CA VAL A 27 -3.10 1.72 2.02
C VAL A 27 -4.26 0.72 1.97
N GLY A 28 -4.12 -0.45 2.59
CA GLY A 28 -5.20 -1.44 2.71
C GLY A 28 -6.48 -0.83 3.29
N GLY A 29 -6.38 -0.09 4.39
CA GLY A 29 -7.53 0.60 4.97
C GLY A 29 -8.16 1.68 4.07
N ILE A 30 -7.36 2.42 3.30
CA ILE A 30 -7.87 3.39 2.33
C ILE A 30 -8.61 2.68 1.20
N VAL A 31 -8.01 1.64 0.63
CA VAL A 31 -8.60 0.84 -0.45
C VAL A 31 -9.90 0.18 0.02
N HIS A 32 -9.93 -0.33 1.25
CA HIS A 32 -11.11 -0.89 1.87
C HIS A 32 -12.29 0.11 1.89
N ALA A 33 -12.01 1.37 2.22
CA ALA A 33 -13.01 2.44 2.18
C ALA A 33 -13.40 2.84 0.74
N LEU A 34 -12.45 2.87 -0.20
CA LEU A 34 -12.71 3.22 -1.60
C LEU A 34 -13.56 2.17 -2.34
N GLU A 35 -13.36 0.89 -2.03
CA GLU A 35 -14.14 -0.23 -2.60
C GLU A 35 -15.48 -0.44 -1.87
N GLY A 36 -15.73 0.28 -0.78
CA GLY A 36 -16.97 0.17 0.00
C GLY A 36 -17.13 -1.18 0.70
N TRP A 37 -16.01 -1.83 1.06
CA TRP A 37 -16.06 -3.06 1.83
C TRP A 37 -16.51 -2.74 3.27
N GLU A 38 -17.58 -3.38 3.73
CA GLU A 38 -18.14 -3.21 5.08
C GLU A 38 -17.56 -4.20 6.11
N GLU A 39 -16.75 -5.15 5.65
CA GLU A 39 -16.03 -6.12 6.49
C GLU A 39 -15.09 -5.37 7.44
N HIS A 40 -15.05 -5.73 8.72
CA HIS A 40 -14.10 -5.13 9.67
C HIS A 40 -13.06 -6.18 10.05
N GLU A 41 -11.87 -6.10 9.45
CA GLU A 41 -10.74 -7.02 9.67
C GLU A 41 -10.02 -6.78 11.00
N CYS A 42 -10.78 -6.69 12.09
CA CYS A 42 -10.24 -6.43 13.43
C CYS A 42 -10.18 -7.73 14.24
N GLY A 43 -9.02 -8.38 14.24
CA GLY A 43 -8.72 -9.52 15.11
C GLY A 43 -7.83 -10.56 14.44
N LEU A 44 -7.22 -11.43 15.25
CA LEU A 44 -6.37 -12.53 14.75
C LEU A 44 -7.17 -13.65 14.08
N ASP A 45 -8.45 -13.79 14.45
CA ASP A 45 -9.34 -14.88 14.03
C ASP A 45 -10.37 -14.45 12.96
N VAL A 46 -10.31 -13.20 12.49
CA VAL A 46 -11.21 -12.70 11.45
C VAL A 46 -10.66 -13.13 10.09
N PRO A 47 -11.47 -13.72 9.20
CA PRO A 47 -11.03 -13.99 7.84
C PRO A 47 -10.70 -12.66 7.16
N MET A 48 -9.41 -12.39 6.98
CA MET A 48 -8.93 -11.27 6.18
C MET A 48 -9.50 -11.37 4.77
N VAL A 49 -10.01 -10.26 4.22
CA VAL A 49 -10.17 -10.10 2.77
C VAL A 49 -8.88 -10.57 2.14
N SER A 50 -9.02 -11.38 1.10
CA SER A 50 -7.89 -11.97 0.38
C SER A 50 -6.82 -10.89 0.16
N PRO A 51 -5.61 -11.04 0.72
CA PRO A 51 -4.54 -10.06 0.56
C PRO A 51 -4.25 -9.76 -0.92
N HIS A 52 -4.56 -10.72 -1.79
CA HIS A 52 -4.50 -10.57 -3.23
C HIS A 52 -5.54 -9.57 -3.77
N GLY A 53 -6.79 -9.61 -3.30
CA GLY A 53 -7.83 -8.67 -3.72
C GLY A 53 -7.53 -7.24 -3.27
N VAL A 54 -7.07 -7.06 -2.03
CA VAL A 54 -6.61 -5.76 -1.51
C VAL A 54 -5.44 -5.23 -2.34
N TRP A 55 -4.50 -6.11 -2.69
CA TRP A 55 -3.34 -5.77 -3.51
C TRP A 55 -3.74 -5.31 -4.92
N GLU A 56 -4.59 -6.06 -5.62
CA GLU A 56 -5.06 -5.68 -6.95
C GLU A 56 -5.87 -4.38 -6.94
N ALA A 57 -6.73 -4.20 -5.95
CA ALA A 57 -7.47 -2.95 -5.78
C ALA A 57 -6.52 -1.77 -5.50
N ALA A 58 -5.49 -1.96 -4.66
CA ALA A 58 -4.48 -0.93 -4.44
C ALA A 58 -3.77 -0.52 -5.74
N LEU A 59 -3.39 -1.49 -6.59
CA LEU A 59 -2.78 -1.20 -7.89
C LEU A 59 -3.74 -0.44 -8.82
N ARG A 60 -5.03 -0.81 -8.84
CA ARG A 60 -6.07 -0.11 -9.63
C ARG A 60 -6.27 1.34 -9.21
N HIS A 61 -6.18 1.63 -7.91
CA HIS A 61 -6.26 2.99 -7.37
C HIS A 61 -4.95 3.79 -7.56
N GLY A 62 -3.93 3.21 -8.18
CA GLY A 62 -2.68 3.88 -8.54
C GLY A 62 -1.61 3.85 -7.44
N PHE A 63 -1.82 3.08 -6.37
CA PHE A 63 -0.75 2.82 -5.41
C PHE A 63 0.29 1.90 -6.03
N GLN A 64 1.57 2.13 -5.74
CA GLN A 64 2.66 1.31 -6.28
C GLN A 64 3.53 0.70 -5.17
N PRO A 65 4.04 -0.53 -5.33
CA PRO A 65 5.07 -1.06 -4.45
C PRO A 65 6.29 -0.14 -4.40
N LEU A 66 6.95 -0.11 -3.24
CA LEU A 66 8.31 0.42 -3.20
C LEU A 66 9.21 -0.62 -3.86
N VAL A 67 9.75 -0.28 -5.03
CA VAL A 67 10.87 -1.03 -5.60
C VAL A 67 12.08 -0.59 -4.79
N LEU A 68 12.50 -1.42 -3.84
CA LEU A 68 13.85 -1.26 -3.30
C LEU A 68 14.79 -1.32 -4.50
N PRO A 69 15.78 -0.41 -4.61
CA PRO A 69 16.86 -0.66 -5.55
C PRO A 69 17.32 -2.07 -5.23
N SER A 70 17.17 -2.97 -6.22
CA SER A 70 17.76 -4.29 -6.13
C SER A 70 19.14 -4.08 -5.56
N LEU A 71 19.56 -4.87 -4.56
CA LEU A 71 20.98 -5.19 -4.45
C LEU A 71 21.42 -5.36 -5.89
N GLU A 72 22.19 -4.40 -6.40
CA GLU A 72 22.75 -4.54 -7.73
C GLU A 72 23.55 -5.83 -7.58
N THR A 73 22.98 -6.94 -8.02
CA THR A 73 23.75 -8.10 -8.41
C THR A 73 24.60 -7.50 -9.48
N ASN A 74 25.80 -7.09 -9.05
CA ASN A 74 26.87 -6.56 -9.86
C ASN A 74 27.05 -7.59 -10.97
N ASN A 75 26.34 -7.42 -12.08
CA ASN A 75 26.72 -7.96 -13.37
C ASN A 75 27.87 -7.07 -13.84
N SER A 76 28.99 -7.17 -13.12
CA SER A 76 30.27 -6.63 -13.49
C SER A 76 31.19 -7.83 -13.72
N LEU A 77 31.19 -8.26 -14.99
CA LEU A 77 32.11 -9.18 -15.68
C LEU A 77 31.92 -10.68 -15.46
#